data_AF-A0A963MVH8-F1
#
_entry.id   AF-A0A963MVH8-F1
#
_cell.length_a   1.000
_cell.length_b   1.000
_cell.length_c   1.000
_cell.angle_alpha   90.00
_cell.angle_beta   90.00
_cell.angle_gamma   90.00
#
_symmetry.space_group_name_H-M   'P 1'
#
loop_
_entity.id
_entity.type
_entity.pdbx_description
1 polymer ?
#
loop_
_entity_poly.entity_id
_entity_poly.type
_entity_poly.pdbx_seq_one_letter_code
_entity_poly.pdbx_strand_id
1 'polypeptide(L)'
;MLKHALATTALALAASSAQAITVEFDYSYDTSGFFTSAHKSVMNAIAGEFGTQLTDSLAAITVSNSNIFQPEVGLITDQSSTLAPSQSIPQDTLRIFVGARALGGSTLAEGGGGYSAGGSSAFIANLNNRSQALPQGVDFGPFGGAMVFDTGTSWYLDDNVATVESFGGFDFYSVAIHELGHVLGVGTSAAWSNQISGQSFTGAAAVASYGGPVPLANSGHLDKSIKSTFMGNMQEPALTPSITAGQRKYFTNLDWALLSDVGWQVAAVPEPETWAMMLAGLGLLGWRLRRQA
;
A
#
# COMPACT_ATOMS: atom_id res chain seq x y z
N MET A 1 -54.13 -19.13 -30.20
CA MET A 1 -53.66 -17.82 -29.69
C MET A 1 -52.98 -18.05 -28.35
N LEU A 2 -51.65 -18.13 -28.31
CA LEU A 2 -50.87 -18.04 -27.06
C LEU A 2 -49.46 -17.56 -27.43
N LYS A 3 -49.27 -16.24 -27.43
CA LYS A 3 -47.95 -15.62 -27.62
C LYS A 3 -47.21 -15.72 -26.29
N HIS A 4 -46.14 -16.50 -26.24
CA HIS A 4 -45.24 -16.54 -25.09
C HIS A 4 -44.36 -15.28 -25.14
N ALA A 5 -44.55 -14.40 -24.17
CA ALA A 5 -43.70 -13.24 -23.96
C ALA A 5 -42.43 -13.69 -23.21
N LEU A 6 -41.26 -13.55 -23.84
CA LEU A 6 -39.98 -13.63 -23.15
C LEU A 6 -39.78 -12.33 -22.37
N ALA A 7 -39.73 -12.42 -21.03
CA ALA A 7 -39.26 -11.34 -20.18
C ALA A 7 -37.73 -11.43 -20.11
N THR A 8 -37.03 -10.50 -20.78
CA THR A 8 -35.60 -10.28 -20.61
C THR A 8 -35.39 -9.42 -19.37
N THR A 9 -34.94 -10.02 -18.27
CA THR A 9 -34.47 -9.30 -17.10
C THR A 9 -33.08 -8.73 -17.42
N ALA A 10 -32.99 -7.42 -17.64
CA ALA A 10 -31.71 -6.72 -17.73
C ALA A 10 -31.14 -6.57 -16.31
N LEU A 11 -30.05 -7.28 -16.02
CA LEU A 11 -29.28 -7.07 -14.80
C LEU A 11 -28.44 -5.80 -14.99
N ALA A 12 -28.90 -4.67 -14.46
CA ALA A 12 -28.10 -3.46 -14.42
C ALA A 12 -26.99 -3.66 -13.38
N LEU A 13 -25.75 -3.90 -13.83
CA LEU A 13 -24.57 -3.72 -13.00
C LEU A 13 -24.42 -2.22 -12.75
N ALA A 14 -24.87 -1.76 -11.58
CA ALA A 14 -24.48 -0.45 -11.08
C ALA A 14 -22.98 -0.54 -10.77
N ALA A 15 -22.15 0.04 -11.64
CA ALA A 15 -20.76 0.31 -11.30
C ALA A 15 -20.78 1.44 -10.26
N SER A 16 -20.76 1.08 -8.97
CA SER A 16 -20.35 2.01 -7.92
C SER A 16 -18.96 2.51 -8.29
N SER A 17 -18.78 3.82 -8.43
CA SER A 17 -17.46 4.43 -8.53
C SER A 17 -16.66 3.97 -7.32
N ALA A 18 -15.63 3.14 -7.52
CA ALA A 18 -14.75 2.74 -6.44
C ALA A 18 -14.17 4.02 -5.82
N GLN A 19 -14.44 4.25 -4.54
CA GLN A 19 -13.75 5.28 -3.77
C GLN A 19 -12.34 4.76 -3.56
N ALA A 20 -11.36 5.41 -4.20
CA ALA A 20 -9.97 5.01 -4.20
C ALA A 20 -9.18 5.97 -3.31
N ILE A 21 -8.28 5.43 -2.49
CA ILE A 21 -7.34 6.26 -1.74
C ILE A 21 -6.38 6.95 -2.71
N THR A 22 -6.14 8.24 -2.50
CA THR A 22 -5.10 8.99 -3.19
C THR A 22 -3.79 8.85 -2.42
N VAL A 23 -2.81 8.18 -2.99
CA VAL A 23 -1.44 8.13 -2.48
C VAL A 23 -0.65 9.28 -3.10
N GLU A 24 -0.31 10.28 -2.31
CA GLU A 24 0.40 11.48 -2.73
C GLU A 24 1.84 11.45 -2.23
N PHE A 25 2.80 11.36 -3.14
CA PHE A 25 4.21 11.52 -2.81
C PHE A 25 4.63 12.99 -2.86
N ASP A 26 5.06 13.51 -1.71
CA ASP A 26 5.54 14.89 -1.54
C ASP A 26 7.07 14.93 -1.62
N TYR A 27 7.58 15.55 -2.68
CA TYR A 27 9.02 15.66 -2.97
C TYR A 27 9.66 16.95 -2.42
N SER A 28 8.96 17.72 -1.59
CA SER A 28 9.46 19.01 -1.07
C SER A 28 10.75 18.90 -0.25
N TYR A 29 11.07 17.69 0.23
CA TYR A 29 12.29 17.39 1.00
C TYR A 29 13.40 16.71 0.17
N ASP A 30 13.18 16.44 -1.13
CA ASP A 30 14.24 15.98 -2.04
C ASP A 30 15.15 17.15 -2.46
N THR A 31 15.94 17.65 -1.51
CA THR A 31 16.84 18.79 -1.75
C THR A 31 18.06 18.43 -2.62
N SER A 32 18.35 17.13 -2.77
CA SER A 32 19.48 16.62 -3.55
C SER A 32 19.16 16.40 -5.03
N GLY A 33 17.88 16.42 -5.41
CA GLY A 33 17.42 16.10 -6.77
C GLY A 33 17.54 14.61 -7.10
N PHE A 34 17.47 13.74 -6.10
CA PHE A 34 17.52 12.29 -6.26
C PHE A 34 16.35 11.77 -7.09
N PHE A 35 15.14 12.30 -6.86
CA PHE A 35 13.93 11.90 -7.57
C PHE A 35 13.83 12.55 -8.95
N THR A 36 14.52 11.94 -9.90
CA THR A 36 14.39 12.23 -11.34
C THR A 36 12.97 11.90 -11.86
N SER A 37 12.69 12.26 -13.12
CA SER A 37 11.43 11.88 -13.78
C SER A 37 11.18 10.36 -13.79
N ALA A 38 12.23 9.55 -13.91
CA ALA A 38 12.13 8.10 -13.89
C ALA A 38 11.70 7.58 -12.50
N HIS A 39 12.30 8.08 -11.42
CA HIS A 39 11.85 7.75 -10.06
C HIS A 39 10.39 8.13 -9.84
N LYS A 40 10.01 9.35 -10.23
CA LYS A 40 8.62 9.84 -10.11
C LYS A 40 7.64 8.99 -10.91
N SER A 41 8.05 8.46 -12.07
CA SER A 41 7.25 7.52 -12.85
C SER A 41 6.97 6.23 -12.07
N VAL A 42 8.00 5.65 -11.45
CA VAL A 42 7.86 4.45 -10.60
C VAL A 42 6.95 4.73 -9.40
N MET A 43 7.17 5.86 -8.71
CA MET A 43 6.33 6.25 -7.57
C MET A 43 4.87 6.48 -7.97
N ASN A 44 4.61 7.07 -9.15
CA ASN A 44 3.25 7.20 -9.67
C ASN A 44 2.58 5.85 -9.96
N ALA A 45 3.35 4.87 -10.46
CA ALA A 45 2.83 3.51 -10.66
C ALA A 45 2.45 2.86 -9.33
N ILE A 46 3.28 3.00 -8.29
CA ILE A 46 2.99 2.54 -6.93
C ILE A 46 1.75 3.23 -6.36
N ALA A 47 1.64 4.55 -6.53
CA ALA A 47 0.48 5.31 -6.08
C ALA A 47 -0.82 4.83 -6.74
N GLY A 48 -0.78 4.53 -8.04
CA GLY A 48 -1.91 3.94 -8.76
C GLY A 48 -2.27 2.54 -8.27
N GLU A 49 -1.27 1.68 -8.06
CA GLU A 49 -1.48 0.32 -7.54
C GLU A 49 -2.14 0.35 -6.16
N PHE A 50 -1.54 1.02 -5.19
CA PHE A 50 -2.07 1.07 -3.82
C PHE A 50 -3.39 1.86 -3.74
N GLY A 51 -3.52 2.95 -4.49
CA GLY A 51 -4.75 3.73 -4.51
C GLY A 51 -5.95 2.97 -5.06
N THR A 52 -5.73 2.04 -5.99
CA THR A 52 -6.81 1.19 -6.53
C THR A 52 -7.15 0.00 -5.62
N GLN A 53 -6.18 -0.48 -4.82
CA GLN A 53 -6.37 -1.62 -3.94
C GLN A 53 -6.93 -1.22 -2.57
N LEU A 54 -6.59 -0.04 -2.05
CA LEU A 54 -7.10 0.46 -0.78
C LEU A 54 -8.44 1.18 -1.00
N THR A 55 -9.49 0.64 -0.38
CA THR A 55 -10.89 1.06 -0.57
C THR A 55 -11.47 1.77 0.66
N ASP A 56 -10.62 2.08 1.63
CA ASP A 56 -10.96 2.86 2.81
C ASP A 56 -11.54 4.22 2.44
N SER A 57 -12.35 4.78 3.35
CA SER A 57 -12.65 6.21 3.35
C SER A 57 -12.04 6.87 4.57
N LEU A 58 -11.16 7.83 4.33
CA LEU A 58 -10.38 8.50 5.36
C LEU A 58 -10.86 9.94 5.51
N ALA A 59 -11.30 10.32 6.70
CA ALA A 59 -11.63 11.73 6.97
C ALA A 59 -10.42 12.65 6.73
N ALA A 60 -10.71 13.88 6.31
CA ALA A 60 -9.70 14.91 6.17
C ALA A 60 -9.08 15.28 7.53
N ILE A 61 -7.81 15.67 7.51
CA ILE A 61 -7.15 16.36 8.62
C ILE A 61 -7.18 17.84 8.30
N THR A 62 -7.93 18.63 9.08
CA THR A 62 -8.08 20.07 8.85
C THR A 62 -7.42 20.88 9.95
N VAL A 63 -6.32 21.56 9.62
CA VAL A 63 -5.64 22.49 10.54
C VAL A 63 -6.35 23.84 10.59
N SER A 64 -6.15 24.56 11.69
CA SER A 64 -6.69 25.90 11.93
C SER A 64 -5.78 26.65 12.91
N ASN A 65 -6.17 27.86 13.34
CA ASN A 65 -5.42 28.60 14.37
C ASN A 65 -5.31 27.85 15.71
N SER A 66 -6.19 26.88 15.98
CA SER A 66 -6.21 26.09 17.22
C SER A 66 -5.89 24.61 17.02
N ASN A 67 -5.82 24.14 15.78
CA ASN A 67 -5.53 22.74 15.43
C ASN A 67 -4.27 22.72 14.57
N ILE A 68 -3.21 22.14 15.09
CA ILE A 68 -1.89 22.06 14.46
C ILE A 68 -1.59 20.59 14.19
N PHE A 69 -1.13 20.29 12.98
CA PHE A 69 -0.68 18.96 12.59
C PHE A 69 0.57 19.08 11.72
N GLN A 70 1.68 18.55 12.24
CA GLN A 70 3.00 18.63 11.65
C GLN A 70 3.56 17.23 11.43
N PRO A 71 3.62 16.75 10.17
CA PRO A 71 4.29 15.50 9.83
C PRO A 71 5.75 15.49 10.27
N GLU A 72 6.24 14.36 10.76
CA GLU A 72 7.66 14.15 11.00
C GLU A 72 8.36 13.77 9.69
N VAL A 73 9.47 14.47 9.40
CA VAL A 73 10.26 14.33 8.17
C VAL A 73 11.75 14.11 8.47
N GLY A 74 12.09 14.01 9.75
CA GLY A 74 13.45 13.79 10.24
C GLY A 74 14.17 12.59 9.63
N LEU A 75 13.41 11.52 9.34
CA LEU A 75 13.89 10.33 8.66
C LEU A 75 14.57 10.67 7.31
N ILE A 76 14.08 11.68 6.60
CA ILE A 76 14.62 12.14 5.32
C ILE A 76 15.89 12.98 5.50
N THR A 77 15.97 13.79 6.56
CA THR A 77 17.05 14.76 6.73
C THR A 77 18.30 14.15 7.38
N ASP A 78 18.18 13.72 8.63
CA ASP A 78 19.31 13.43 9.52
C ASP A 78 18.92 12.57 10.74
N GLN A 79 17.73 11.96 10.71
CA GLN A 79 17.12 11.23 11.84
C GLN A 79 16.87 12.09 13.09
N SER A 80 16.91 13.43 12.97
CA SER A 80 16.48 14.32 14.05
C SER A 80 14.96 14.39 14.13
N SER A 81 14.39 14.99 15.18
CA SER A 81 12.94 15.24 15.29
C SER A 81 12.48 16.44 14.43
N THR A 82 12.83 16.45 13.14
CA THR A 82 12.44 17.52 12.21
C THR A 82 10.98 17.35 11.80
N LEU A 83 10.22 18.44 11.91
CA LEU A 83 8.80 18.51 11.59
C LEU A 83 8.56 19.38 10.35
N ALA A 84 7.65 18.95 9.49
CA ALA A 84 7.12 19.78 8.42
C ALA A 84 6.23 20.91 8.97
N PRO A 85 6.00 21.98 8.18
CA PRO A 85 5.01 22.99 8.53
C PRO A 85 3.63 22.39 8.76
N SER A 86 2.85 23.04 9.63
CA SER A 86 1.49 22.60 9.92
C SER A 86 0.62 22.63 8.67
N GLN A 87 -0.05 21.54 8.35
CA GLN A 87 -0.77 21.40 7.08
C GLN A 87 -2.01 20.53 7.18
N SER A 88 -2.99 20.78 6.31
CA SER A 88 -4.16 19.91 6.17
C SER A 88 -3.84 18.74 5.23
N ILE A 89 -4.43 17.58 5.50
CA ILE A 89 -4.46 16.42 4.59
C ILE A 89 -5.89 16.25 4.09
N PRO A 90 -6.13 16.22 2.77
CA PRO A 90 -7.48 16.02 2.23
C PRO A 90 -8.11 14.68 2.65
N GLN A 91 -9.42 14.58 2.44
CA GLN A 91 -10.13 13.31 2.58
C GLN A 91 -9.53 12.26 1.63
N ASP A 92 -9.61 10.98 2.02
CA ASP A 92 -9.21 9.83 1.19
C ASP A 92 -7.77 9.96 0.65
N THR A 93 -6.90 10.68 1.37
CA THR A 93 -5.51 10.96 0.96
C THR A 93 -4.51 10.46 1.98
N LEU A 94 -3.46 9.81 1.49
CA LEU A 94 -2.24 9.50 2.21
C LEU A 94 -1.11 10.36 1.63
N ARG A 95 -0.49 11.21 2.45
CA ARG A 95 0.67 12.01 2.03
C ARG A 95 1.96 11.42 2.56
N ILE A 96 2.84 11.01 1.65
CA ILE A 96 4.13 10.42 1.97
C ILE A 96 5.23 11.38 1.54
N PHE A 97 5.95 11.94 2.50
CA PHE A 97 7.13 12.75 2.23
C PHE A 97 8.28 11.86 1.80
N VAL A 98 8.98 12.21 0.73
CA VAL A 98 10.07 11.40 0.21
C VAL A 98 11.33 12.23 0.01
N GLY A 99 12.47 11.59 0.24
CA GLY A 99 13.79 12.15 -0.08
C GLY A 99 14.86 11.08 -0.05
N ALA A 100 16.12 11.51 -0.04
CA ALA A 100 17.26 10.60 -0.07
C ALA A 100 18.42 11.18 0.73
N ARG A 101 19.16 10.30 1.41
CA ARG A 101 20.42 10.61 2.11
C ARG A 101 21.29 9.36 2.13
N ALA A 102 22.56 9.50 2.50
CA ALA A 102 23.39 8.33 2.76
C ALA A 102 22.88 7.63 4.04
N LEU A 103 22.48 6.36 3.92
CA LEU A 103 22.03 5.53 5.06
C LEU A 103 23.19 4.70 5.62
N GLY A 104 24.14 4.32 4.76
CA GLY A 104 25.30 3.51 5.13
C GLY A 104 24.94 2.05 5.41
N GLY A 105 25.97 1.21 5.55
CA GLY A 105 25.77 -0.23 5.75
C GLY A 105 25.05 -0.91 4.58
N SER A 106 24.05 -1.73 4.88
CA SER A 106 23.24 -2.47 3.89
C SER A 106 21.79 -1.98 3.80
N THR A 107 21.47 -0.86 4.45
CA THR A 107 20.12 -0.29 4.44
C THR A 107 19.89 0.43 3.12
N LEU A 108 18.91 -0.02 2.34
CA LEU A 108 18.59 0.56 1.03
C LEU A 108 17.59 1.71 1.15
N ALA A 109 16.65 1.61 2.08
CA ALA A 109 15.67 2.62 2.37
C ALA A 109 15.15 2.44 3.81
N GLU A 110 14.43 3.45 4.30
CA GLU A 110 13.67 3.39 5.54
C GLU A 110 12.32 4.08 5.30
N GLY A 111 11.24 3.50 5.82
CA GLY A 111 9.89 4.03 5.78
C GLY A 111 9.25 4.03 7.16
N GLY A 112 8.49 5.06 7.47
CA GLY A 112 7.81 5.16 8.76
C GLY A 112 6.80 6.29 8.84
N GLY A 113 6.08 6.30 9.96
CA GLY A 113 5.15 7.37 10.31
C GLY A 113 5.65 8.15 11.52
N GLY A 114 5.08 9.33 11.71
CA GLY A 114 5.37 10.19 12.85
C GLY A 114 4.74 11.56 12.63
N TYR A 115 4.28 12.19 13.70
CA TYR A 115 3.77 13.56 13.65
C TYR A 115 3.78 14.19 15.04
N SER A 116 3.78 15.52 15.05
CA SER A 116 3.40 16.32 16.20
C SER A 116 2.04 16.97 15.94
N ALA A 117 1.18 16.97 16.95
CA ALA A 117 -0.13 17.59 16.85
C ALA A 117 -0.56 18.24 18.17
N GLY A 118 -1.39 19.27 18.04
CA GLY A 118 -2.02 19.94 19.17
C GLY A 118 -3.35 20.55 18.75
N GLY A 119 -4.35 20.49 19.62
CA GLY A 119 -5.64 21.12 19.37
C GLY A 119 -6.77 20.53 20.19
N SER A 120 -7.99 20.66 19.67
CA SER A 120 -9.18 20.11 20.33
C SER A 120 -9.14 18.58 20.45
N SER A 121 -9.83 18.03 21.45
CA SER A 121 -9.96 16.58 21.63
C SER A 121 -10.56 15.87 20.41
N ALA A 122 -11.54 16.50 19.76
CA ALA A 122 -12.13 16.00 18.52
C ALA A 122 -11.12 15.94 17.36
N PHE A 123 -10.23 16.93 17.26
CA PHE A 123 -9.16 16.94 16.26
C PHE A 123 -8.14 15.83 16.50
N ILE A 124 -7.68 15.65 17.74
CA ILE A 124 -6.74 14.57 18.10
C ILE A 124 -7.37 13.19 17.88
N ALA A 125 -8.65 13.01 18.22
CA ALA A 125 -9.37 11.77 17.94
C ALA A 125 -9.46 11.48 16.43
N ASN A 126 -9.71 12.50 15.61
CA ASN A 126 -9.73 12.37 14.16
C ASN A 126 -8.34 12.02 13.57
N LEU A 127 -7.25 12.55 14.14
CA LEU A 127 -5.89 12.17 13.70
C LEU A 127 -5.58 10.69 13.92
N ASN A 128 -6.09 10.11 15.00
CA ASN A 128 -5.79 8.73 15.37
C ASN A 128 -6.58 7.67 14.60
N ASN A 129 -7.78 8.01 14.13
CA ASN A 129 -8.71 7.04 13.55
C ASN A 129 -9.26 7.45 12.18
N ARG A 130 -9.16 8.72 11.80
CA ARG A 130 -9.67 9.29 10.53
C ARG A 130 -11.08 8.81 10.14
N SER A 131 -11.96 8.68 11.13
CA SER A 131 -13.34 8.18 10.99
C SER A 131 -13.48 6.74 10.47
N GLN A 132 -12.44 5.92 10.58
CA GLN A 132 -12.55 4.49 10.31
C GLN A 132 -13.36 3.77 11.40
N ALA A 133 -13.92 2.62 11.05
CA ALA A 133 -14.95 1.95 11.83
C ALA A 133 -14.39 1.10 12.98
N LEU A 134 -13.11 0.71 12.94
CA LEU A 134 -12.51 -0.13 13.98
C LEU A 134 -11.84 0.72 15.08
N PRO A 135 -11.73 0.19 16.32
CA PRO A 135 -11.04 0.90 17.39
C PRO A 135 -9.55 1.14 17.10
N GLN A 136 -8.98 2.19 17.68
CA GLN A 136 -7.54 2.49 17.61
C GLN A 136 -6.71 1.29 18.09
N GLY A 137 -5.66 0.93 17.32
CA GLY A 137 -4.80 -0.23 17.61
C GLY A 137 -5.37 -1.56 17.11
N VAL A 138 -6.55 -1.53 16.49
CA VAL A 138 -7.10 -2.57 15.63
C VAL A 138 -7.22 -2.03 14.20
N ASP A 139 -7.58 -0.75 14.06
CA ASP A 139 -7.45 0.02 12.81
C ASP A 139 -6.16 0.83 12.78
N PHE A 140 -5.56 0.93 11.60
CA PHE A 140 -4.41 1.79 11.32
C PHE A 140 -4.72 2.70 10.12
N GLY A 141 -5.19 3.92 10.43
CA GLY A 141 -5.48 4.97 9.45
C GLY A 141 -4.51 6.15 9.54
N PRO A 142 -3.23 6.00 9.12
CA PRO A 142 -2.26 7.07 9.17
C PRO A 142 -2.67 8.24 8.25
N PHE A 143 -2.05 9.39 8.46
CA PHE A 143 -2.09 10.47 7.47
C PHE A 143 -1.28 10.12 6.21
N GLY A 144 -0.38 9.15 6.32
CA GLY A 144 0.77 8.90 5.46
C GLY A 144 2.05 8.78 6.32
N GLY A 145 3.18 9.28 5.83
CA GLY A 145 4.46 9.12 6.52
C GLY A 145 5.63 9.73 5.78
N ALA A 146 6.82 9.21 6.04
CA ALA A 146 8.04 9.59 5.35
C ALA A 146 8.80 8.36 4.86
N MET A 147 9.49 8.49 3.73
CA MET A 147 10.39 7.48 3.18
C MET A 147 11.70 8.12 2.75
N VAL A 148 12.81 7.46 3.05
CA VAL A 148 14.15 7.89 2.64
C VAL A 148 14.87 6.77 1.92
N PHE A 149 15.53 7.10 0.82
CA PHE A 149 16.30 6.15 0.02
C PHE A 149 17.80 6.42 0.11
N ASP A 150 18.60 5.36 0.10
CA ASP A 150 20.05 5.48 0.17
C ASP A 150 20.63 6.02 -1.15
N THR A 151 21.40 7.10 -1.05
CA THR A 151 22.07 7.73 -2.20
C THR A 151 23.30 6.96 -2.69
N GLY A 152 23.84 6.05 -1.87
CA GLY A 152 24.98 5.19 -2.24
C GLY A 152 24.58 3.94 -3.02
N THR A 153 23.29 3.65 -3.13
CA THR A 153 22.76 2.44 -3.74
C THR A 153 22.69 2.56 -5.26
N SER A 154 23.10 1.50 -5.95
CA SER A 154 22.87 1.36 -7.40
C SER A 154 21.42 0.97 -7.64
N TRP A 155 20.58 1.96 -7.93
CA TRP A 155 19.16 1.77 -8.19
C TRP A 155 18.88 1.37 -9.63
N TYR A 156 18.11 0.31 -9.81
CA TYR A 156 17.40 0.02 -11.05
C TYR A 156 16.07 0.75 -11.05
N LEU A 157 15.81 1.48 -12.13
CA LEU A 157 14.55 2.18 -12.39
C LEU A 157 13.93 1.58 -13.63
N ASP A 158 12.63 1.37 -13.55
CA ASP A 158 11.86 0.77 -14.62
C ASP A 158 10.82 1.75 -15.13
N ASP A 159 10.76 1.91 -16.45
CA ASP A 159 9.73 2.70 -17.09
C ASP A 159 8.41 1.91 -17.19
N ASN A 160 8.45 0.58 -16.98
CA ASN A 160 7.29 -0.30 -16.93
C ASN A 160 7.46 -1.38 -15.84
N VAL A 161 6.89 -1.14 -14.66
CA VAL A 161 6.94 -2.08 -13.53
C VAL A 161 6.35 -3.48 -13.81
N ALA A 162 5.57 -3.65 -14.88
CA ALA A 162 5.01 -4.94 -15.28
C ALA A 162 5.97 -5.81 -16.11
N THR A 163 7.08 -5.28 -16.64
CA THR A 163 8.07 -6.12 -17.33
C THR A 163 9.00 -6.79 -16.32
N VAL A 164 9.37 -8.02 -16.63
CA VAL A 164 10.40 -8.76 -15.90
C VAL A 164 11.55 -8.94 -16.87
N GLU A 165 12.61 -8.17 -16.64
CA GLU A 165 13.85 -8.17 -17.42
C GLU A 165 15.05 -8.39 -16.51
N SER A 166 16.18 -8.76 -17.10
CA SER A 166 17.43 -8.87 -16.35
C SER A 166 18.01 -7.48 -16.16
N PHE A 167 18.29 -7.11 -14.91
CA PHE A 167 18.92 -5.84 -14.56
C PHE A 167 20.00 -6.02 -13.50
N GLY A 168 20.85 -5.01 -13.35
CA GLY A 168 21.81 -4.90 -12.25
C GLY A 168 21.33 -3.91 -11.20
N GLY A 169 21.94 -3.93 -10.00
CA GLY A 169 21.54 -3.06 -8.90
C GLY A 169 20.28 -3.54 -8.18
N PHE A 170 19.77 -2.74 -7.25
CA PHE A 170 18.56 -3.03 -6.48
C PHE A 170 17.35 -2.36 -7.13
N ASP A 171 16.24 -3.10 -7.23
CA ASP A 171 15.01 -2.59 -7.85
C ASP A 171 14.34 -1.52 -6.97
N PHE A 172 14.27 -0.29 -7.47
CA PHE A 172 13.68 0.83 -6.73
C PHE A 172 12.19 0.60 -6.43
N TYR A 173 11.44 0.05 -7.40
CA TYR A 173 10.03 -0.28 -7.22
C TYR A 173 9.83 -1.23 -6.02
N SER A 174 10.56 -2.35 -6.00
CA SER A 174 10.47 -3.36 -4.94
C SER A 174 10.77 -2.79 -3.55
N VAL A 175 11.79 -1.94 -3.44
CA VAL A 175 12.13 -1.31 -2.15
C VAL A 175 11.08 -0.26 -1.78
N ALA A 176 10.59 0.53 -2.72
CA ALA A 176 9.58 1.54 -2.43
C ALA A 176 8.25 0.93 -1.95
N ILE A 177 7.77 -0.18 -2.54
CA ILE A 177 6.56 -0.85 -2.04
C ILE A 177 6.78 -1.51 -0.67
N HIS A 178 8.00 -1.95 -0.37
CA HIS A 178 8.37 -2.48 0.94
C HIS A 178 8.25 -1.39 2.01
N GLU A 179 8.91 -0.24 1.80
CA GLU A 179 8.83 0.89 2.74
C GLU A 179 7.42 1.46 2.84
N LEU A 180 6.66 1.48 1.74
CA LEU A 180 5.26 1.89 1.79
C LEU A 180 4.44 0.97 2.70
N GLY A 181 4.68 -0.35 2.68
CA GLY A 181 4.02 -1.27 3.62
C GLY A 181 4.34 -0.94 5.09
N HIS A 182 5.56 -0.49 5.39
CA HIS A 182 5.91 0.03 6.72
C HIS A 182 5.20 1.33 7.07
N VAL A 183 5.10 2.28 6.14
CA VAL A 183 4.30 3.50 6.30
C VAL A 183 2.82 3.17 6.56
N LEU A 184 2.31 2.11 5.93
CA LEU A 184 0.94 1.61 6.07
C LEU A 184 0.76 0.68 7.28
N GLY A 185 1.76 0.55 8.15
CA GLY A 185 1.58 -0.01 9.50
C GLY A 185 2.07 -1.44 9.69
N VAL A 186 2.53 -2.11 8.63
CA VAL A 186 3.15 -3.44 8.77
C VAL A 186 4.50 -3.28 9.45
N GLY A 187 4.73 -4.01 10.56
CA GLY A 187 5.98 -3.94 11.31
C GLY A 187 6.13 -2.72 12.22
N THR A 188 5.30 -1.68 12.05
CA THR A 188 5.45 -0.38 12.73
C THR A 188 4.28 -0.02 13.64
N SER A 189 3.08 -0.58 13.41
CA SER A 189 1.86 -0.19 14.11
C SER A 189 1.54 -1.04 15.36
N ALA A 190 0.70 -0.49 16.23
CA ALA A 190 0.09 -1.26 17.32
C ALA A 190 -0.82 -2.37 16.78
N ALA A 191 -1.55 -2.12 15.68
CA ALA A 191 -2.40 -3.12 15.03
C ALA A 191 -1.59 -4.33 14.57
N TRP A 192 -0.39 -4.12 14.05
CA TRP A 192 0.55 -5.19 13.72
C TRP A 192 1.01 -5.96 14.96
N SER A 193 1.57 -5.26 15.96
CA SER A 193 2.16 -5.91 17.13
C SER A 193 1.14 -6.67 18.00
N ASN A 194 -0.13 -6.22 18.02
CA ASN A 194 -1.24 -6.91 18.69
C ASN A 194 -1.57 -8.28 18.06
N GLN A 195 -1.13 -8.51 16.82
CA GLN A 195 -1.33 -9.76 16.07
C GLN A 195 -0.10 -10.66 16.11
N ILE A 196 0.91 -10.38 16.95
CA ILE A 196 2.09 -11.24 17.09
C ILE A 196 1.94 -12.16 18.29
N SER A 197 2.16 -13.46 18.08
CA SER A 197 2.30 -14.46 19.14
C SER A 197 3.58 -15.26 18.94
N GLY A 198 4.57 -15.04 19.81
CA GLY A 198 5.89 -15.66 19.67
C GLY A 198 6.65 -15.13 18.46
N GLN A 199 7.07 -16.01 17.55
CA GLN A 199 7.77 -15.66 16.30
C GLN A 199 6.83 -15.75 15.08
N SER A 200 5.53 -15.52 15.29
CA SER A 200 4.54 -15.62 14.22
C SER A 200 3.53 -14.49 14.29
N PHE A 201 3.11 -14.04 13.11
CA PHE A 201 1.96 -13.18 12.93
C PHE A 201 0.70 -14.03 12.78
N THR A 202 -0.35 -13.66 13.51
CA THR A 202 -1.58 -14.44 13.68
C THR A 202 -2.84 -13.72 13.21
N GLY A 203 -2.69 -12.64 12.43
CA GLY A 203 -3.82 -11.97 11.79
C GLY A 203 -4.62 -12.94 10.92
N ALA A 204 -5.95 -12.80 10.94
CA ALA A 204 -6.86 -13.80 10.36
C ALA A 204 -6.75 -13.88 8.84
N ALA A 205 -6.59 -12.74 8.15
CA ALA A 205 -6.45 -12.69 6.70
C ALA A 205 -5.13 -13.32 6.26
N ALA A 206 -4.02 -12.96 6.91
CA ALA A 206 -2.69 -13.48 6.64
C ALA A 206 -2.61 -14.99 6.93
N VAL A 207 -3.22 -15.44 8.03
CA VAL A 207 -3.33 -16.88 8.36
C VAL A 207 -4.12 -17.63 7.29
N ALA A 208 -5.23 -17.07 6.81
CA ALA A 208 -6.02 -17.66 5.75
C ALA A 208 -5.25 -17.72 4.42
N SER A 209 -4.49 -16.67 4.10
CA SER A 209 -3.67 -16.58 2.88
C SER A 209 -2.48 -17.56 2.90
N TYR A 210 -1.78 -17.67 4.03
CA TYR A 210 -0.59 -18.51 4.17
C TYR A 210 -0.91 -19.99 4.49
N GLY A 211 -2.06 -20.25 5.14
CA GLY A 211 -2.47 -21.58 5.61
C GLY A 211 -2.12 -21.88 7.07
N GLY A 212 -1.75 -20.88 7.86
CA GLY A 212 -1.38 -21.00 9.27
C GLY A 212 -0.73 -19.72 9.83
N PRO A 213 -0.29 -19.71 11.10
CA PRO A 213 0.50 -18.60 11.65
C PRO A 213 1.72 -18.31 10.76
N VAL A 214 1.90 -17.04 10.38
CA VAL A 214 2.92 -16.62 9.41
C VAL A 214 4.26 -16.43 10.13
N PRO A 215 5.33 -17.14 9.76
CA PRO A 215 6.65 -16.97 10.39
C PRO A 215 7.21 -15.56 10.18
N LEU A 216 7.78 -15.01 11.26
CA LEU A 216 8.45 -13.71 11.26
C LEU A 216 9.97 -13.89 11.39
N ALA A 217 10.73 -13.11 10.62
CA ALA A 217 12.19 -13.01 10.80
C ALA A 217 12.56 -12.19 12.05
N ASN A 218 11.75 -11.18 12.34
CA ASN A 218 11.86 -10.29 13.50
C ASN A 218 10.51 -9.56 13.70
N SER A 219 10.44 -8.62 14.64
CA SER A 219 9.19 -7.91 14.94
C SER A 219 8.61 -7.09 13.79
N GLY A 220 9.42 -6.74 12.79
CA GLY A 220 9.01 -5.89 11.67
C GLY A 220 8.79 -6.60 10.34
N HIS A 221 9.27 -7.85 10.20
CA HIS A 221 9.40 -8.48 8.88
C HIS A 221 8.98 -9.94 8.87
N LEU A 222 8.44 -10.34 7.73
CA LEU A 222 8.17 -11.73 7.41
C LEU A 222 9.46 -12.54 7.26
N ASP A 223 9.41 -13.84 7.56
CA ASP A 223 10.56 -14.72 7.32
C ASP A 223 10.83 -14.92 5.82
N LYS A 224 12.09 -14.85 5.39
CA LYS A 224 12.48 -14.95 3.97
C LYS A 224 12.17 -16.31 3.32
N SER A 225 11.97 -17.36 4.14
CA SER A 225 11.66 -18.70 3.63
C SER A 225 10.24 -18.81 3.09
N ILE A 226 9.36 -17.87 3.44
CA ILE A 226 7.96 -17.93 3.02
C ILE A 226 7.80 -17.54 1.54
N LYS A 227 6.76 -18.08 0.94
CA LYS A 227 6.34 -17.76 -0.42
C LYS A 227 4.87 -17.42 -0.44
N SER A 228 4.53 -16.56 -1.39
CA SER A 228 3.18 -16.09 -1.66
C SER A 228 3.03 -15.86 -3.15
N THR A 229 1.84 -15.51 -3.62
CA THR A 229 1.54 -15.35 -5.04
C THR A 229 1.28 -13.90 -5.41
N PHE A 230 1.75 -13.51 -6.58
CA PHE A 230 1.35 -12.29 -7.28
C PHE A 230 0.90 -12.69 -8.68
N MET A 231 -0.35 -12.39 -9.05
CA MET A 231 -0.96 -12.81 -10.32
C MET A 231 -0.77 -14.31 -10.62
N GLY A 232 -0.88 -15.16 -9.58
CA GLY A 232 -0.68 -16.62 -9.67
C GLY A 232 0.78 -17.08 -9.72
N ASN A 233 1.75 -16.17 -9.82
CA ASN A 233 3.18 -16.51 -9.81
C ASN A 233 3.74 -16.48 -8.39
N MET A 234 4.46 -17.54 -8.01
CA MET A 234 5.05 -17.64 -6.69
C MET A 234 6.31 -16.77 -6.56
N GLN A 235 6.39 -15.99 -5.49
CA GLN A 235 7.57 -15.20 -5.13
C GLN A 235 7.72 -15.08 -3.61
N GLU A 236 8.84 -14.52 -3.17
CA GLU A 236 9.00 -14.05 -1.80
C GLU A 236 8.17 -12.77 -1.61
N PRO A 237 7.39 -12.63 -0.52
CA PRO A 237 6.66 -11.41 -0.23
C PRO A 237 7.56 -10.16 -0.19
N ALA A 238 6.98 -9.01 -0.51
CA ALA A 238 7.71 -7.75 -0.48
C ALA A 238 8.20 -7.42 0.93
N LEU A 239 7.43 -7.76 1.98
CA LEU A 239 7.68 -7.38 3.38
C LEU A 239 8.65 -8.31 4.16
N THR A 240 9.44 -9.10 3.44
CA THR A 240 10.63 -9.78 3.98
C THR A 240 11.82 -8.82 4.13
N PRO A 241 12.82 -9.07 5.01
CA PRO A 241 13.80 -8.06 5.42
C PRO A 241 14.91 -7.77 4.40
N SER A 242 14.88 -8.38 3.22
CA SER A 242 15.97 -8.23 2.25
C SER A 242 15.51 -8.47 0.83
N ILE A 243 16.23 -7.89 -0.12
CA ILE A 243 16.12 -8.16 -1.55
C ILE A 243 17.52 -8.41 -2.11
N THR A 244 17.64 -9.28 -3.11
CA THR A 244 18.91 -9.49 -3.82
C THR A 244 19.00 -8.53 -5.00
N ALA A 245 20.19 -8.03 -5.32
CA ALA A 245 20.39 -7.25 -6.54
C ALA A 245 19.97 -8.06 -7.79
N GLY A 246 19.37 -7.38 -8.77
CA GLY A 246 18.82 -8.00 -9.98
C GLY A 246 17.51 -8.76 -9.75
N GLN A 247 16.88 -8.63 -8.57
CA GLN A 247 15.56 -9.21 -8.31
C GLN A 247 14.49 -8.12 -8.22
N ARG A 248 13.31 -8.46 -8.74
CA ARG A 248 12.07 -7.72 -8.51
C ARG A 248 11.15 -8.51 -7.60
N LYS A 249 10.53 -7.81 -6.65
CA LYS A 249 9.42 -8.26 -5.83
C LYS A 249 8.19 -7.41 -6.13
N TYR A 250 7.03 -8.03 -6.03
CA TYR A 250 5.73 -7.35 -6.10
C TYR A 250 4.99 -7.58 -4.78
N PHE A 251 4.00 -6.74 -4.50
CA PHE A 251 3.14 -6.93 -3.34
C PHE A 251 2.25 -8.16 -3.56
N THR A 252 2.48 -9.20 -2.78
CA THR A 252 1.83 -10.50 -2.95
C THR A 252 0.48 -10.55 -2.23
N ASN A 253 -0.30 -11.62 -2.46
CA ASN A 253 -1.56 -11.88 -1.75
C ASN A 253 -1.38 -11.84 -0.22
N LEU A 254 -0.27 -12.40 0.28
CA LEU A 254 0.06 -12.34 1.71
C LEU A 254 0.36 -10.91 2.16
N ASP A 255 1.11 -10.10 1.41
CA ASP A 255 1.40 -8.71 1.77
C ASP A 255 0.09 -7.89 1.89
N TRP A 256 -0.84 -8.07 0.93
CA TRP A 256 -2.17 -7.47 0.99
C TRP A 256 -3.00 -7.95 2.18
N ALA A 257 -2.91 -9.23 2.52
CA ALA A 257 -3.58 -9.80 3.70
C ALA A 257 -3.05 -9.20 5.01
N LEU A 258 -1.75 -8.91 5.10
CA LEU A 258 -1.17 -8.22 6.26
C LEU A 258 -1.74 -6.80 6.40
N LEU A 259 -1.90 -6.07 5.30
CA LEU A 259 -2.55 -4.76 5.32
C LEU A 259 -4.00 -4.85 5.82
N SER A 260 -4.73 -5.89 5.40
CA SER A 260 -6.08 -6.13 5.91
C SER A 260 -6.11 -6.39 7.42
N ASP A 261 -5.17 -7.17 7.94
CA ASP A 261 -5.09 -7.49 9.37
C ASP A 261 -4.65 -6.32 10.25
N VAL A 262 -4.02 -5.28 9.68
CA VAL A 262 -3.69 -4.03 10.39
C VAL A 262 -4.75 -2.93 10.22
N GLY A 263 -5.87 -3.21 9.54
CA GLY A 263 -7.06 -2.36 9.51
C GLY A 263 -7.54 -1.93 8.13
N TRP A 264 -6.70 -2.03 7.10
CA TRP A 264 -7.04 -1.54 5.76
C TRP A 264 -8.13 -2.38 5.08
N GLN A 265 -9.02 -1.71 4.35
CA GLN A 265 -9.96 -2.39 3.45
C GLN A 265 -9.31 -2.59 2.09
N VAL A 266 -8.75 -3.79 1.90
CA VAL A 266 -8.11 -4.18 0.64
C VAL A 266 -9.14 -4.80 -0.30
N ALA A 267 -9.19 -4.30 -1.54
CA ALA A 267 -10.02 -4.88 -2.60
C ALA A 267 -9.65 -6.34 -2.83
N ALA A 268 -10.65 -7.18 -3.09
CA ALA A 268 -10.40 -8.56 -3.45
C ALA A 268 -9.61 -8.60 -4.77
N VAL A 269 -8.36 -9.07 -4.73
CA VAL A 269 -7.58 -9.35 -5.93
C VAL A 269 -8.29 -10.48 -6.66
N PRO A 270 -8.90 -10.24 -7.84
CA PRO A 270 -9.63 -11.32 -8.50
C PRO A 270 -8.61 -12.33 -8.98
N GLU A 271 -8.76 -13.58 -8.56
CA GLU A 271 -7.92 -14.68 -9.03
C GLU A 271 -7.93 -14.71 -10.57
N PRO A 272 -6.83 -15.12 -11.24
CA PRO A 272 -6.77 -15.23 -12.70
C PRO A 272 -7.95 -16.01 -13.30
N GLU A 273 -8.46 -17.01 -12.57
CA GLU A 273 -9.66 -17.77 -12.93
C GLU A 273 -10.94 -16.92 -12.90
N THR A 274 -11.07 -15.96 -11.98
CA THR A 274 -12.19 -15.01 -11.92
C THR A 274 -12.19 -14.11 -13.15
N TRP A 275 -11.02 -13.64 -13.60
CA TRP A 275 -10.88 -12.88 -14.84
C TRP A 275 -11.22 -13.74 -16.06
N ALA A 276 -10.72 -14.97 -16.13
CA ALA A 276 -11.03 -15.91 -17.20
C ALA A 276 -12.53 -16.22 -17.28
N MET A 277 -13.19 -16.41 -16.13
CA MET A 277 -14.63 -16.66 -16.03
C MET A 277 -15.46 -15.42 -16.39
N MET A 278 -15.03 -14.23 -15.98
CA MET A 278 -15.69 -12.97 -16.36
C MET A 278 -15.58 -12.71 -17.87
N LEU A 279 -14.40 -12.90 -18.46
CA LEU A 279 -14.17 -12.78 -19.90
C LEU A 279 -14.95 -13.84 -20.68
N ALA A 280 -15.00 -15.08 -20.19
CA ALA A 280 -15.81 -16.14 -20.80
C ALA A 280 -17.32 -15.80 -20.74
N GLY A 281 -17.80 -15.25 -19.63
CA GLY A 281 -19.18 -14.79 -19.47
C GLY A 281 -19.55 -13.67 -20.46
N LEU A 282 -18.67 -12.66 -20.61
CA LEU A 282 -18.84 -11.59 -21.60
C LEU A 282 -18.80 -12.11 -23.05
N GLY A 283 -17.91 -13.06 -23.35
CA GLY A 283 -17.84 -13.72 -24.65
C GLY A 283 -19.11 -14.49 -25.01
N LEU A 284 -19.71 -15.19 -24.05
CA LEU A 284 -20.98 -15.90 -24.22
C LEU A 284 -22.17 -14.94 -24.45
N LEU A 285 -22.19 -13.79 -23.77
CA LEU A 285 -23.19 -12.75 -23.98
C LEU A 285 -23.08 -12.13 -25.38
N GLY A 286 -21.87 -11.79 -25.83
CA GLY A 286 -21.62 -11.29 -27.18
C GLY A 286 -22.01 -12.29 -28.27
N TRP A 287 -21.75 -13.59 -28.06
CA TRP A 287 -22.14 -14.64 -28.98
C TRP A 287 -23.66 -14.84 -29.07
N ARG A 288 -24.38 -14.75 -27.94
CA ARG A 288 -25.85 -14.81 -27.93
C ARG A 288 -26.50 -13.63 -28.65
N LEU A 289 -26.00 -12.42 -28.44
CA LEU A 289 -26.51 -11.22 -29.11
C LEU A 289 -26.29 -11.28 -30.63
N ARG A 290 -25.15 -11.83 -31.08
CA ARG A 290 -24.86 -12.02 -32.51
C ARG A 290 -25.71 -13.09 -33.20
N ARG A 291 -26.27 -14.04 -32.45
CA ARG A 291 -27.18 -15.08 -32.99
C ARG A 291 -28.64 -14.64 -33.04
N GLN A 292 -28.98 -13.51 -32.41
CA GLN A 292 -30.33 -12.96 -32.38
C GLN A 292 -30.51 -11.74 -33.30
N ALA A 293 -29.44 -11.28 -33.95
CA ALA A 293 -29.47 -10.33 -35.06
C ALA A 293 -29.40 -11.07 -36.40
#